data_AF-A0AAD8YQK3-F1
#
_entry.id   AF-A0AAD8YQK3-F1
#
_cell.length_a   1.000
_cell.length_b   1.000
_cell.length_c   1.000
_cell.angle_alpha   90.00
_cell.angle_beta   90.00
_cell.angle_gamma   90.00
#
_symmetry.space_group_name_H-M   'P 1'
#
loop_
_entity.id
_entity.type
_entity.pdbx_description
1 polymer ?
#
loop_
_entity_poly.entity_id
_entity_poly.type
_entity_poly.pdbx_seq_one_letter_code
_entity_poly.pdbx_strand_id
1 'polypeptide(L)'
;MPALSGHANDQRQLCEDILLPKMGGAVDPHEDISQHNSLQISMLSSSFVLSIIREIYQTGSDHCVSSLLNSAENCINLNSRELDSVHCAALRFTLQHCTAVSLSLLFTSIPKAELESIEPLL
;
A
#
# COMPACT_ATOMS: atom_id res chain seq x y z
N MET A 1 -14.42 -16.10 24.60
CA MET A 1 -13.17 -15.81 23.87
C MET A 1 -13.56 -15.34 22.48
N PRO A 2 -13.37 -14.07 22.10
CA PRO A 2 -13.79 -13.62 20.78
C PRO A 2 -12.73 -13.97 19.73
N ALA A 3 -13.19 -14.39 18.55
CA ALA A 3 -12.37 -14.78 17.41
C ALA A 3 -11.76 -13.53 16.74
N LEU A 4 -10.46 -13.33 16.93
CA LEU A 4 -9.65 -12.28 16.31
C LEU A 4 -9.26 -12.59 14.84
N SER A 5 -9.89 -13.56 14.18
CA SER A 5 -9.39 -14.11 12.91
C SER A 5 -9.83 -13.38 11.65
N GLY A 6 -10.88 -12.53 11.70
CA GLY A 6 -11.45 -11.91 10.50
C GLY A 6 -10.53 -10.87 9.85
N HIS A 7 -9.95 -9.98 10.65
CA HIS A 7 -9.18 -8.83 10.15
C HIS A 7 -7.84 -9.24 9.51
N ALA A 8 -7.16 -10.24 10.07
CA ALA A 8 -5.89 -10.74 9.53
C ALA A 8 -6.09 -11.52 8.22
N ASN A 9 -7.21 -12.22 8.07
CA ASN A 9 -7.53 -12.92 6.82
C ASN A 9 -7.82 -11.92 5.70
N ASP A 10 -8.45 -10.80 6.03
CA ASP A 10 -8.79 -9.76 5.06
C ASP A 10 -7.54 -9.09 4.47
N GLN A 11 -6.59 -8.71 5.34
CA GLN A 11 -5.30 -8.14 4.91
C GLN A 11 -4.49 -9.12 4.07
N ARG A 12 -4.50 -10.42 4.41
CA ARG A 12 -3.81 -11.43 3.59
C ARG A 12 -4.43 -11.57 2.21
N GLN A 13 -5.76 -11.57 2.11
CA GLN A 13 -6.44 -11.66 0.82
C GLN A 13 -6.18 -10.41 -0.03
N LEU A 14 -6.15 -9.23 0.58
CA LEU A 14 -5.81 -7.98 -0.09
C LEU A 14 -4.36 -7.96 -0.59
N CYS A 15 -3.42 -8.49 0.19
CA CYS A 15 -2.02 -8.69 -0.21
C CYS A 15 -1.93 -9.46 -1.53
N GLU A 16 -2.65 -10.59 -1.61
CA GLU A 16 -2.67 -11.44 -2.80
C GLU A 16 -3.33 -10.73 -3.98
N ASP A 17 -4.39 -9.95 -3.75
CA ASP A 17 -5.05 -9.21 -4.82
C ASP A 17 -4.17 -8.09 -5.40
N ILE A 18 -3.44 -7.36 -4.54
CA ILE A 18 -2.52 -6.29 -4.95
C ILE A 18 -1.28 -6.85 -5.68
N LEU A 19 -0.68 -7.93 -5.16
CA LEU A 19 0.61 -8.45 -5.64
C LEU A 19 0.49 -9.51 -6.74
N LEU A 20 -0.65 -10.22 -6.81
CA LEU A 20 -0.93 -11.23 -7.83
C LEU A 20 -2.19 -10.84 -8.59
N PRO A 21 -2.12 -9.86 -9.51
CA PRO A 21 -3.23 -9.62 -10.41
C PRO A 21 -3.51 -10.94 -11.14
N LYS A 22 -4.75 -11.44 -11.05
CA LYS A 22 -5.14 -12.68 -11.73
C LYS A 22 -4.91 -12.50 -13.23
N MET A 23 -3.81 -13.03 -13.75
CA MET A 23 -3.64 -13.26 -15.19
C MET A 23 -4.59 -14.39 -15.57
N GLY A 24 -5.80 -14.03 -15.94
CA GLY A 24 -6.83 -14.99 -16.35
C GLY A 24 -7.86 -14.36 -17.26
N GLY A 25 -7.69 -14.58 -18.57
CA GLY A 25 -8.76 -14.48 -19.57
C GLY A 25 -8.80 -13.17 -20.37
N ALA A 26 -9.01 -13.29 -21.67
CA ALA A 26 -9.19 -12.19 -22.61
C ALA A 26 -10.22 -11.16 -22.10
N VAL A 27 -9.91 -9.87 -22.26
CA VAL A 27 -10.81 -8.77 -21.91
C VAL A 27 -11.83 -8.56 -23.02
N ASP A 28 -13.04 -9.07 -22.82
CA ASP A 28 -14.25 -8.59 -23.49
C ASP A 28 -14.59 -7.17 -22.95
N PRO A 29 -14.91 -6.17 -23.79
CA PRO A 29 -15.04 -4.77 -23.37
C PRO A 29 -16.39 -4.41 -22.71
N HIS A 30 -17.04 -5.34 -22.02
CA HIS A 30 -18.33 -5.06 -21.39
C HIS A 30 -18.55 -5.92 -20.14
N GLU A 31 -17.82 -5.64 -19.05
CA GLU A 31 -18.28 -6.06 -17.72
C GLU A 31 -17.77 -5.14 -16.60
N ASP A 32 -18.69 -4.27 -16.17
CA ASP A 32 -18.99 -3.92 -14.78
C ASP A 32 -17.81 -3.90 -13.78
N ILE A 33 -17.17 -2.74 -13.67
CA ILE A 33 -16.18 -2.41 -12.63
C ILE A 33 -16.94 -2.21 -11.31
N SER A 34 -17.47 -3.26 -10.69
CA SER A 34 -18.29 -3.04 -9.49
C SER A 34 -18.36 -4.17 -8.48
N GLN A 35 -17.29 -4.93 -8.19
CA GLN A 35 -17.29 -5.81 -6.99
C GLN A 35 -15.95 -5.95 -6.26
N HIS A 36 -15.10 -4.92 -6.24
CA HIS A 36 -14.04 -4.87 -5.22
C HIS A 36 -14.68 -4.44 -3.90
N ASN A 37 -15.22 -5.46 -3.23
CA ASN A 37 -15.61 -5.54 -1.84
C ASN A 37 -15.24 -4.27 -1.06
N SER A 38 -16.22 -3.40 -0.84
CA SER A 38 -16.15 -2.17 -0.05
C SER A 38 -15.91 -2.48 1.43
N LEU A 39 -14.81 -3.18 1.75
CA LEU A 39 -14.30 -3.31 3.10
C LEU A 39 -13.45 -2.10 3.40
N GLN A 40 -14.11 -0.95 3.58
CA GLN A 40 -13.64 0.23 4.33
C GLN A 40 -12.21 0.06 4.87
N ILE A 41 -11.24 0.43 4.04
CA ILE A 41 -9.81 0.16 4.20
C ILE A 41 -9.16 1.23 5.10
N SER A 42 -9.97 1.96 5.86
CA SER A 42 -9.56 2.88 6.93
C SER A 42 -8.67 2.23 8.02
N MET A 43 -8.40 0.92 7.96
CA MET A 43 -7.59 0.18 8.94
C MET A 43 -6.51 -0.76 8.35
N LEU A 44 -5.90 -0.49 7.18
CA LEU A 44 -4.64 -1.19 6.90
C LEU A 44 -3.63 -0.88 8.01
N SER A 45 -3.16 -1.93 8.67
CA SER A 45 -2.15 -1.79 9.71
C SER A 45 -0.93 -1.17 9.08
N SER A 46 -0.32 -0.19 9.74
CA SER A 46 0.89 0.47 9.21
C SER A 46 2.04 -0.52 8.98
N SER A 47 2.07 -1.66 9.69
CA SER A 47 3.03 -2.76 9.40
C SER A 47 2.75 -3.45 8.06
N PHE A 48 1.48 -3.62 7.76
CA PHE A 48 1.03 -4.30 6.56
C PHE A 48 1.30 -3.41 5.34
N VAL A 49 0.91 -2.13 5.40
CA VAL A 49 1.23 -1.13 4.37
C VAL A 49 2.74 -1.08 4.12
N LEU A 50 3.55 -1.03 5.18
CA LEU A 50 5.01 -1.01 5.07
C LEU A 50 5.57 -2.26 4.35
N SER A 51 4.98 -3.43 4.62
CA SER A 51 5.37 -4.68 3.93
C SER A 51 5.01 -4.65 2.45
N ILE A 52 3.81 -4.15 2.11
CA ILE A 52 3.35 -4.07 0.72
C ILE A 52 4.19 -3.09 -0.09
N ILE A 53 4.43 -1.86 0.39
CA ILE A 53 5.25 -0.90 -0.35
C ILE A 53 6.67 -1.43 -0.58
N ARG A 54 7.21 -2.18 0.38
CA ARG A 54 8.52 -2.82 0.27
C ARG A 54 8.53 -3.90 -0.81
N GLU A 55 7.51 -4.76 -0.86
CA GLU A 55 7.38 -5.79 -1.89
C GLU A 55 7.19 -5.18 -3.28
N ILE A 56 6.35 -4.15 -3.41
CA ILE A 56 6.16 -3.39 -4.64
C ILE A 56 7.49 -2.83 -5.15
N TYR A 57 8.27 -2.23 -4.25
CA TYR A 57 9.61 -1.71 -4.59
C TYR A 57 10.59 -2.82 -5.00
N GLN A 58 10.60 -3.95 -4.29
CA GLN A 58 11.49 -5.08 -4.60
C GLN A 58 11.16 -5.74 -5.94
N THR A 59 9.87 -5.80 -6.29
CA THR A 59 9.40 -6.33 -7.57
C THR A 59 9.44 -5.29 -8.70
N GLY A 60 9.59 -4.00 -8.37
CA GLY A 60 9.56 -2.91 -9.33
C GLY A 60 8.20 -2.72 -10.02
N SER A 61 7.12 -3.18 -9.39
CA SER A 61 5.79 -3.23 -10.01
C SER A 61 5.02 -1.93 -9.77
N ASP A 62 5.23 -0.92 -10.62
CA ASP A 62 4.53 0.37 -10.52
C ASP A 62 3.00 0.23 -10.61
N HIS A 63 2.51 -0.75 -11.38
CA HIS A 63 1.07 -1.03 -11.51
C HIS A 63 0.43 -1.42 -10.17
N CYS A 64 1.18 -2.06 -9.25
CA CYS A 64 0.69 -2.41 -7.93
C CYS A 64 0.52 -1.18 -7.01
N VAL A 65 1.17 -0.05 -7.32
CA VAL A 65 1.01 1.21 -6.57
C VAL A 65 -0.43 1.69 -6.69
N SER A 66 -0.99 1.73 -7.90
CA SER A 66 -2.38 2.16 -8.13
C SER A 66 -3.38 1.26 -7.40
N SER A 67 -3.17 -0.07 -7.42
CA SER A 67 -4.00 -1.02 -6.67
C SER A 67 -3.92 -0.77 -5.16
N LEU A 68 -2.71 -0.58 -4.61
CA LEU A 68 -2.52 -0.26 -3.19
C LEU A 68 -3.24 1.03 -2.81
N LEU A 69 -3.16 2.09 -3.61
CA LEU A 69 -3.81 3.37 -3.31
C LEU A 69 -5.33 3.27 -3.39
N ASN A 70 -5.85 2.59 -4.41
CA ASN A 70 -7.29 2.38 -4.54
C ASN A 70 -7.82 1.59 -3.35
N SER A 71 -7.07 0.57 -2.91
CA SER A 71 -7.35 -0.13 -1.67
C SER A 71 -7.26 0.83 -0.49
N ALA A 72 -6.16 1.53 -0.26
CA ALA A 72 -5.95 2.36 0.92
C ALA A 72 -6.68 3.72 0.91
N GLU A 73 -7.70 3.92 0.07
CA GLU A 73 -8.44 5.19 -0.08
C GLU A 73 -7.53 6.40 -0.33
N ASN A 74 -6.48 6.19 -1.14
CA ASN A 74 -5.41 7.16 -1.41
C ASN A 74 -4.71 7.66 -0.13
N CYS A 75 -4.69 6.87 0.94
CA CYS A 75 -4.06 7.20 2.21
C CYS A 75 -3.00 6.15 2.59
N ILE A 76 -1.74 6.56 2.69
CA ILE A 76 -0.66 5.70 3.20
C ILE A 76 -0.45 6.04 4.67
N ASN A 77 -0.78 5.09 5.56
CA ASN A 77 -0.57 5.23 7.00
C ASN A 77 0.66 4.42 7.43
N LEU A 78 1.71 5.11 7.88
CA LEU A 78 2.93 4.50 8.43
C LEU A 78 3.17 4.89 9.90
N ASN A 79 2.13 5.32 10.60
CA ASN A 79 2.23 5.78 11.99
C ASN A 79 2.91 4.76 12.91
N SER A 80 3.72 5.28 13.83
CA SER A 80 4.50 4.52 14.81
C SER A 80 5.37 3.44 14.17
N ARG A 81 6.03 3.73 13.04
CA ARG A 81 6.99 2.84 12.39
C ARG A 81 8.38 3.44 12.37
N GLU A 82 9.38 2.57 12.34
CA GLU A 82 10.75 2.93 12.05
C GLU A 82 11.04 2.56 10.60
N LEU A 83 11.40 3.56 9.80
CA LEU A 83 11.84 3.35 8.43
C LEU A 83 13.37 3.20 8.41
N ASP A 84 13.81 2.17 7.70
CA ASP A 84 15.19 2.00 7.28
C ASP A 84 15.35 2.56 5.86
N SER A 85 16.57 2.73 5.36
CA SER A 85 16.85 3.18 4.00
C SER A 85 16.07 2.38 2.93
N VAL A 86 15.89 1.06 3.10
CA VAL A 86 15.07 0.26 2.16
C VAL A 86 13.59 0.67 2.20
N HIS A 87 13.05 0.91 3.39
CA HIS A 87 11.67 1.36 3.56
C HIS A 87 11.47 2.77 2.99
N CYS A 88 12.46 3.65 3.16
CA CYS A 88 12.45 5.00 2.61
C CYS A 88 12.52 4.99 1.08
N ALA A 89 13.37 4.16 0.48
CA ALA A 89 13.42 3.98 -0.98
C ALA A 89 12.09 3.45 -1.53
N ALA A 90 11.48 2.49 -0.84
CA ALA A 90 10.18 1.96 -1.22
C ALA A 90 9.04 2.99 -1.12
N LEU A 91 9.05 3.79 -0.06
CA LEU A 91 8.10 4.89 0.10
C LEU A 91 8.28 5.94 -1.01
N ARG A 92 9.52 6.33 -1.32
CA ARG A 92 9.81 7.26 -2.42
C ARG A 92 9.32 6.73 -3.76
N PHE A 93 9.63 5.48 -4.08
CA PHE A 93 9.13 4.83 -5.29
C PHE A 93 7.60 4.93 -5.36
N THR A 94 6.92 4.54 -4.27
CA THR A 94 5.46 4.63 -4.19
C THR A 94 4.96 6.06 -4.46
N LEU A 95 5.50 7.07 -3.76
CA LEU A 95 5.10 8.48 -3.90
C LEU A 95 5.37 9.04 -5.30
N GLN A 96 6.45 8.62 -5.98
CA GLN A 96 6.76 9.05 -7.35
C GLN A 96 5.73 8.56 -8.38
N HIS A 97 5.07 7.45 -8.09
CA HIS A 97 4.02 6.86 -8.93
C HIS A 97 2.60 7.27 -8.48
N CYS A 98 2.47 8.13 -7.45
CA CYS A 98 1.20 8.70 -6.99
C CYS A 98 0.89 10.03 -7.70
N THR A 99 -0.37 10.27 -8.04
CA THR A 99 -0.85 11.60 -8.48
C THR A 99 -1.42 12.42 -7.32
N ALA A 100 -2.11 11.77 -6.39
CA ALA A 100 -2.64 12.38 -5.17
C ALA A 100 -2.71 11.32 -4.07
N VAL A 101 -1.99 11.52 -2.98
CA VAL A 101 -1.96 10.60 -1.83
C VAL A 101 -1.85 11.40 -0.53
N SER A 102 -2.58 10.97 0.50
CA SER A 102 -2.43 11.46 1.86
C SER A 102 -1.45 10.56 2.60
N LEU A 103 -0.42 11.14 3.23
CA LEU A 103 0.57 10.38 3.98
C LEU A 103 0.49 10.69 5.47
N SER A 104 0.36 9.67 6.31
CA SER A 104 0.39 9.78 7.76
C SER A 104 1.68 9.17 8.32
N LEU A 105 2.52 10.03 8.92
CA LEU A 105 3.82 9.70 9.51
C LEU A 105 3.90 10.05 11.01
N LEU A 106 2.78 10.07 11.72
CA LEU A 106 2.75 10.37 13.16
C LEU A 106 3.61 9.38 13.94
N PHE A 107 4.48 9.89 14.81
CA PHE A 107 5.43 9.09 15.60
C PHE A 107 6.29 8.14 14.76
N THR A 108 6.54 8.49 13.49
CA THR A 108 7.36 7.68 12.59
C THR A 108 8.81 8.13 12.68
N SER A 109 9.71 7.17 12.87
CA SER A 109 11.15 7.43 12.89
C SER A 109 11.70 7.30 11.47
N ILE A 110 12.23 8.40 10.93
CA ILE A 110 12.82 8.47 9.59
C ILE A 110 14.27 8.91 9.72
N PRO A 111 15.24 8.21 9.09
CA PRO A 111 16.62 8.64 9.08
C PRO A 111 16.74 10.01 8.42
N LYS A 112 17.49 10.93 9.02
CA LYS A 112 17.62 12.31 8.50
C LYS A 112 18.06 12.36 7.03
N ALA A 113 19.01 11.49 6.65
CA ALA A 113 19.52 11.42 5.28
C ALA A 113 18.44 11.01 4.25
N GLU A 114 17.45 10.23 4.67
CA GLU A 114 16.36 9.79 3.81
C GLU A 114 15.22 10.81 3.76
N LEU A 115 15.01 11.54 4.87
CA LEU A 115 13.97 12.57 4.97
C LEU A 115 14.15 13.64 3.89
N GLU A 116 15.37 14.14 3.68
CA GLU A 116 15.70 15.14 2.66
C GLU A 116 15.32 14.69 1.25
N SER A 117 15.29 13.38 1.02
CA SER A 117 14.92 12.79 -0.27
C SER A 117 13.42 12.48 -0.41
N ILE A 118 12.67 12.44 0.69
CA ILE A 118 11.21 12.20 0.72
C ILE A 118 10.45 13.52 0.75
N GLU A 119 10.96 14.55 1.46
CA GLU A 119 10.36 15.88 1.57
C GLU A 119 9.82 16.48 0.26
N PRO A 120 10.52 16.45 -0.89
CA PRO A 120 10.00 17.03 -2.13
C PRO A 120 8.82 16.25 -2.73
N LEU A 121 8.49 15.07 -2.20
CA LEU A 121 7.39 14.21 -2.64
C LEU A 121 6.18 14.25 -1.69
N LEU A 122 6.26 15.07 -0.62
CA LEU A 122 5.20 15.25 0.38
C LEU A 122 4.24 16.39 0.02
#